data_AF-A0A392UX62-F1
#
_entry.id   AF-A0A392UX62-F1
#
_cell.length_a   1.000
_cell.length_b   1.000
_cell.length_c   1.000
_cell.angle_alpha   90.00
_cell.angle_beta   90.00
_cell.angle_gamma   90.00
#
_symmetry.space_group_name_H-M   'P 1'
#
loop_
_entity.id
_entity.type
_entity.pdbx_description
1 polymer ?
#
loop_
_entity_poly.entity_id
_entity_poly.type
_entity_poly.pdbx_seq_one_letter_code
_entity_poly.pdbx_strand_id
1 'polypeptide(L)' 'EEHYEIPSSEFTYKRAELTAKEAEDYDRVVAFVSDFPANLLEDGEGNPILDDNGWQKTSAKLVDTKRLLGCKTPE' A
#
# COMPACT_ATOMS: atom_id res chain seq x y z
N GLU A 1 -7.41 -20.99 13.79
CA GLU A 1 -6.07 -20.46 14.08
C GLU A 1 -6.09 -18.96 13.85
N GLU A 2 -5.52 -18.18 14.76
CA GLU A 2 -5.32 -16.75 14.54
C GLU A 2 -4.07 -16.56 13.67
N HIS A 3 -4.29 -16.18 12.41
CA HIS A 3 -3.23 -16.04 11.40
C HIS A 3 -2.26 -14.87 11.66
N TYR A 4 -2.63 -13.93 12.53
CA TYR A 4 -1.85 -12.73 12.86
C TYR A 4 -1.66 -12.61 14.38
N GLU A 5 -0.61 -11.90 14.80
CA GLU A 5 -0.36 -11.61 16.23
C GLU A 5 -1.37 -10.63 16.83
N ILE A 6 -1.94 -9.77 15.99
CA ILE A 6 -2.93 -8.78 16.39
C ILE A 6 -4.18 -8.99 15.52
N PRO A 7 -5.40 -8.96 16.11
CA PRO A 7 -6.63 -9.11 15.34
C PRO A 7 -6.73 -8.08 14.22
N SER A 8 -7.19 -8.49 13.03
CA SER A 8 -7.32 -7.57 11.89
C SER A 8 -8.26 -6.39 12.16
N SER A 9 -9.20 -6.54 13.10
CA SER A 9 -10.10 -5.49 13.56
C SER A 9 -9.38 -4.31 14.23
N GLU A 10 -8.17 -4.50 14.75
CA GLU A 10 -7.34 -3.42 15.32
C GLU A 10 -6.73 -2.50 14.24
N PHE A 11 -6.76 -2.92 12.97
CA PHE A 11 -6.16 -2.16 11.86
C PHE A 11 -7.14 -1.83 10.74
N THR A 12 -8.35 -2.40 10.78
CA THR A 12 -9.36 -2.24 9.73
C THR A 12 -10.53 -1.45 10.28
N TYR A 13 -10.59 -0.18 9.90
CA TYR A 13 -11.68 0.72 10.25
C TYR A 13 -12.48 1.06 8.99
N LYS A 14 -13.81 1.02 9.07
CA LYS A 14 -14.61 1.57 7.98
C LYS A 14 -14.52 3.09 8.08
N ARG A 15 -14.31 3.74 6.94
CA ARG A 15 -14.31 5.21 6.88
C ARG A 15 -15.60 5.83 7.48
N ALA A 16 -16.73 5.14 7.34
CA ALA A 16 -18.01 5.58 7.90
C ALA A 16 -18.07 5.55 9.45
N GLU A 17 -17.16 4.85 10.10
CA GLU A 17 -17.05 4.73 11.56
C GLU A 17 -16.04 5.73 12.14
N LEU A 18 -15.31 6.46 11.30
CA LEU A 18 -14.37 7.50 11.72
C LEU A 18 -15.11 8.74 12.20
N THR A 19 -14.57 9.38 13.24
CA THR A 19 -14.98 10.75 13.59
C THR A 19 -14.59 11.73 12.48
N ALA A 20 -15.21 12.91 12.45
CA ALA A 20 -14.89 13.94 11.46
C ALA A 20 -13.41 14.31 11.44
N LYS A 21 -12.77 14.34 12.62
CA LYS A 21 -11.34 14.63 12.76
C LYS A 21 -10.47 13.50 12.21
N GLU A 22 -10.78 12.25 12.54
CA GLU A 22 -10.03 11.10 12.03
C GLU A 22 -10.17 10.94 10.53
N ALA A 23 -11.34 11.25 9.96
CA ALA A 23 -11.54 11.26 8.51
C ALA A 23 -10.68 12.34 7.83
N GLU A 24 -10.60 13.54 8.40
CA GLU A 24 -9.73 14.61 7.90
C GLU A 24 -8.24 14.22 8.00
N ASP A 25 -7.81 13.65 9.12
CA ASP A 25 -6.43 13.18 9.30
C ASP A 25 -6.10 12.04 8.33
N TYR A 26 -7.03 11.11 8.09
CA TYR A 26 -6.90 10.07 7.06
C TYR A 26 -6.74 10.67 5.66
N ASP A 27 -7.53 11.69 5.30
CA ASP A 27 -7.42 12.35 4.00
C ASP A 27 -6.06 13.03 3.79
N ARG A 28 -5.49 13.61 4.85
CA ARG A 28 -4.12 14.16 4.79
C ARG A 28 -3.09 13.07 4.50
N VAL A 29 -3.23 11.89 5.10
CA VAL A 29 -2.34 10.75 4.83
C VAL A 29 -2.51 10.26 3.39
N VAL A 30 -3.74 10.13 2.91
CA VAL A 30 -4.01 9.74 1.51
C VAL A 30 -3.39 10.73 0.53
N ALA A 31 -3.56 12.03 0.75
CA ALA A 31 -2.97 13.07 -0.09
C ALA A 31 -1.43 12.99 -0.10
N PHE A 32 -0.82 12.83 1.08
CA PHE A 32 0.63 12.69 1.21
C PHE A 32 1.18 11.45 0.49
N VAL A 33 0.54 10.29 0.65
CA VAL A 33 0.96 9.05 -0.01
C VAL A 33 0.76 9.12 -1.53
N SER A 34 -0.30 9.81 -1.98
CA SER A 34 -0.60 9.97 -3.41
C SER A 34 0.41 10.86 -4.14
N ASP A 35 1.11 11.74 -3.42
CA ASP A 35 2.17 12.59 -3.98
C ASP A 35 3.49 11.81 -4.22
N PHE A 36 3.62 10.59 -3.67
CA PHE A 36 4.81 9.80 -3.90
C PHE A 36 4.93 9.38 -5.36
N PRO A 37 6.13 9.50 -5.96
CA PRO A 37 6.34 9.08 -7.34
C PRO A 37 6.08 7.59 -7.47
N ALA A 38 5.39 7.21 -8.55
CA ALA A 38 5.16 5.81 -8.87
C ALA A 38 6.50 5.08 -9.10
N ASN A 39 6.55 3.78 -8.79
CA ASN A 39 7.74 3.00 -9.11
C ASN A 39 7.83 2.87 -10.63
N LEU A 40 8.94 3.31 -11.20
CA LEU A 40 9.27 3.05 -12.59
C LEU A 40 9.71 1.59 -12.73
N LEU A 41 9.11 0.85 -13.66
CA LEU A 41 9.46 -0.54 -13.90
C LEU A 41 10.69 -0.63 -14.79
N GLU A 42 11.65 -1.42 -14.35
CA GLU A 42 12.92 -1.71 -15.02
C GLU A 42 13.09 -3.23 -15.14
N ASP A 43 13.80 -3.68 -16.17
CA ASP A 43 14.23 -5.08 -16.30
C ASP A 43 15.44 -5.39 -15.41
N GLY A 44 15.94 -6.63 -15.46
CA GLY A 44 17.09 -7.07 -14.66
C GLY A 44 18.41 -6.37 -15.01
N GLU A 45 18.47 -5.62 -16.11
CA GLU A 45 19.63 -4.84 -16.56
C GLU A 45 19.45 -3.33 -16.28
N GLY A 46 18.30 -2.92 -15.75
CA GLY A 46 17.98 -1.53 -15.44
C GLY A 46 17.35 -0.74 -16.61
N ASN A 47 16.91 -1.40 -17.68
CA ASN A 47 16.26 -0.70 -18.79
C ASN A 47 14.77 -0.48 -18.50
N PRO A 48 14.18 0.66 -18.93
CA PRO A 48 12.77 0.96 -18.70
C PRO A 48 11.85 -0.02 -19.45
N ILE A 49 10.90 -0.62 -18.74
CA ILE A 49 9.85 -1.44 -19.36
C ILE A 49 8.75 -0.52 -19.86
N LEU A 50 8.49 -0.52 -21.16
CA LEU A 50 7.51 0.37 -21.81
C LEU A 50 6.14 -0.30 -21.99
N ASP A 51 5.08 0.51 -22.06
CA ASP A 51 3.73 0.10 -22.47
C ASP A 51 3.54 0.17 -23.99
N ASP A 52 2.33 -0.15 -24.47
CA ASP A 52 2.00 -0.15 -25.90
C ASP A 52 2.07 1.25 -26.54
N ASN A 53 2.05 2.31 -25.72
CA ASN A 53 2.19 3.70 -26.17
C ASN A 53 3.64 4.19 -26.13
N GLY A 54 4.58 3.36 -25.66
CA GLY A 54 5.99 3.71 -25.47
C GLY A 54 6.27 4.46 -24.16
N TRP A 55 5.33 4.50 -23.22
CA TRP A 55 5.51 5.15 -21.93
C TRP A 55 6.08 4.16 -20.92
N GLN A 56 6.96 4.60 -20.03
CA GLN A 56 7.50 3.70 -19.01
C GLN A 56 6.39 3.23 -18.08
N LYS A 57 6.26 1.92 -17.93
CA LYS A 57 5.28 1.30 -17.05
C LYS A 57 5.61 1.64 -15.61
N THR A 58 4.56 1.90 -14.84
CA THR A 58 4.66 2.14 -13.41
C THR A 58 4.02 1.00 -12.62
N SER A 59 4.51 0.76 -11.40
CA SER A 59 3.79 -0.06 -10.42
C SER A 59 3.43 0.73 -9.17
N ALA A 60 2.31 0.34 -8.55
CA ALA A 60 1.96 0.83 -7.23
C ALA A 60 3.00 0.35 -6.21
N LYS A 61 3.37 1.22 -5.26
CA LYS A 61 4.14 0.81 -4.09
C LYS A 61 3.23 -0.02 -3.19
N LEU A 62 3.50 -1.32 -3.10
CA LEU A 62 2.79 -2.21 -2.19
C LEU A 62 3.50 -2.24 -0.83
N VAL A 63 2.71 -2.30 0.23
CA VAL A 63 3.22 -2.54 1.59
C VAL A 63 3.06 -4.02 1.88
N ASP A 64 4.10 -4.67 2.39
CA ASP A 64 4.02 -6.04 2.87
C ASP A 64 3.21 -6.09 4.17
N THR A 65 1.90 -6.31 4.03
CA THR A 65 0.97 -6.38 5.15
C THR A 65 1.20 -7.62 6.02
N LYS A 66 1.80 -8.71 5.49
CA LYS A 66 2.10 -9.90 6.30
C LYS A 66 3.18 -9.58 7.34
N ARG A 67 4.25 -8.91 6.90
CA ARG A 67 5.30 -8.43 7.81
C ARG A 67 4.78 -7.37 8.77
N LEU A 68 4.01 -6.40 8.28
CA LEU A 68 3.48 -5.32 9.10
C LEU A 68 2.58 -5.83 10.24
N LEU A 69 1.77 -6.86 9.98
CA LEU A 69 0.78 -7.40 10.91
C LEU A 69 1.28 -8.58 11.75
N GLY A 70 2.58 -8.93 11.67
CA GLY A 70 3.12 -10.07 12.42
C GLY A 70 2.45 -11.39 12.04
N CYS A 71 2.35 -11.67 10.74
CA CYS A 71 1.74 -12.89 10.22
C CYS A 71 2.49 -14.14 10.71
N LYS A 72 1.75 -15.11 11.27
CA LYS A 72 2.32 -16.34 11.87
C LYS A 72 2.46 -17.50 10.87
N THR A 73 1.78 -17.42 9.73
CA THR A 73 1.88 -18.45 8.68
C THR A 73 3.15 -18.27 7.84
N PRO A 74 3.89 -19.37 7.54
CA PRO A 74 5.07 -19.33 6.66
C PRO A 74 4.75 -18.81 5.26
N GLU A 75 5.78 -18.33 4.54
CA GLU A 75 5.69 -17.96 3.12
C GLU A 75 5.36 -19.14 2.21
#